data_AF-A0AAW6BP23-F1
#
_entry.id   AF-A0AAW6BP23-F1
#
_cell.length_a   1.000
_cell.length_b   1.000
_cell.length_c   1.000
_cell.angle_alpha   90.00
_cell.angle_beta   90.00
_cell.angle_gamma   90.00
#
_symmetry.space_group_name_H-M   'P 1'
#
loop_
_entity.id
_entity.type
_entity.pdbx_description
1 polymer ?
#
loop_
_entity_poly.entity_id
_entity_poly.type
_entity_poly.pdbx_seq_one_letter_code
_entity_poly.pdbx_strand_id
1 'polypeptide(L)'
;MSKNDFKAFAIDSNANVPSQQNYETDPNLPRGFPDRQYIDNYILNKIFRQTSTITSVVADFIATQTGEDVLDDGNVTKLTAQLNKALEQKAITGIPNASLTQKGIVQLTDVMGDSDTLAVTQQLIKEIVNSLLGNINTRVPDSRKINGKALTGDINLTAADVGAVSTNNAMLSMGFARLDGLENLYDGCAGYGPNAPFVTKYGLPLGGYGVQLRFSNVNGLSSEGVYGVWSHRLVFEHEGNTYRTDSINSDSNRQATRKFWDDKNAKPDTNGYLKKASPIIEIYPDGTFSTNDESEGAEVIKQGTGIYRISNILGYNADGGWGVNGGISVPRDNNNLELIFVDDHVQPDGSIIIETFHRQHAHLPERFQNWRLKSIDDNGNKIFYQDGEPCDIPDSCRLDIRVQMPEDSLWNLNRKKLQKEMASSSAFGHKL
;
A
#
# COMPACT_ATOMS: atom_id res chain seq x y z
N MET A 1 33.27 -26.91 -81.51
CA MET A 1 34.54 -26.38 -80.99
C MET A 1 34.96 -25.27 -81.90
N SER A 2 35.30 -24.11 -81.34
CA SER A 2 35.93 -23.00 -82.07
C SER A 2 37.29 -23.44 -82.62
N LYS A 3 37.65 -22.91 -83.78
CA LYS A 3 38.90 -23.21 -84.48
C LYS A 3 40.00 -22.26 -84.01
N ASN A 4 41.18 -22.80 -83.71
CA ASN A 4 42.42 -22.03 -83.50
C ASN A 4 43.38 -22.32 -84.65
N ASP A 5 43.78 -21.31 -85.43
CA ASP A 5 44.73 -21.46 -86.53
C ASP A 5 46.20 -21.24 -86.14
N PHE A 6 46.47 -20.67 -84.96
CA PHE A 6 47.82 -20.53 -84.43
C PHE A 6 48.29 -21.86 -83.82
N LYS A 7 49.18 -22.57 -84.52
CA LYS A 7 49.63 -23.92 -84.13
C LYS A 7 51.01 -23.91 -83.49
N ALA A 8 51.17 -24.74 -82.46
CA ALA A 8 52.47 -25.00 -81.87
C ALA A 8 53.37 -25.80 -82.84
N PHE A 9 54.59 -25.33 -83.07
CA PHE A 9 55.57 -25.94 -83.97
C PHE A 9 56.50 -26.89 -83.23
N ALA A 10 56.85 -28.04 -83.83
CA ALA A 10 57.87 -28.97 -83.34
C ALA A 10 57.66 -29.47 -81.89
N ILE A 11 56.42 -29.83 -81.54
CA ILE A 11 56.03 -30.31 -80.19
C ILE A 11 56.17 -31.83 -80.00
N ASP A 12 56.43 -32.57 -81.07
CA ASP A 12 56.60 -34.03 -81.00
C ASP A 12 57.82 -34.44 -80.18
N SER A 13 57.77 -35.65 -79.60
CA SER A 13 58.87 -36.20 -78.79
C SER A 13 60.19 -36.35 -79.54
N ASN A 14 60.12 -36.47 -80.87
CA ASN A 14 61.28 -36.61 -81.77
C ASN A 14 61.58 -35.32 -82.56
N ALA A 15 61.09 -34.16 -82.09
CA ALA A 15 61.31 -32.89 -82.76
C ALA A 15 62.81 -32.54 -82.87
N ASN A 16 63.21 -31.99 -84.02
CA ASN A 16 64.57 -31.52 -84.27
C ASN A 16 64.85 -30.18 -83.54
N VAL A 17 64.90 -30.24 -82.21
CA VAL A 17 65.12 -29.09 -81.31
C VAL A 17 66.08 -29.45 -80.17
N PRO A 18 66.97 -28.54 -79.74
CA PRO A 18 67.84 -28.76 -78.61
C PRO A 18 67.05 -28.94 -77.31
N SER A 19 67.66 -29.68 -76.39
CA SER A 19 67.21 -29.74 -75.00
C SER A 19 67.15 -28.33 -74.40
N GLN A 20 66.31 -28.15 -73.37
CA GLN A 20 66.22 -26.85 -72.69
C GLN A 20 67.58 -26.43 -72.13
N GLN A 21 68.30 -27.37 -71.51
CA GLN A 21 69.63 -27.14 -70.96
C GLN A 21 70.64 -26.67 -72.02
N ASN A 22 70.69 -27.31 -73.19
CA ASN A 22 71.63 -26.92 -74.25
C ASN A 22 71.29 -25.54 -74.84
N TYR A 23 70.00 -25.22 -74.96
CA TYR A 23 69.54 -23.91 -75.42
C TYR A 23 69.91 -22.79 -74.44
N GLU A 24 69.75 -23.03 -73.14
CA GLU A 24 70.10 -22.07 -72.08
C GLU A 24 71.60 -21.79 -72.00
N THR A 25 72.44 -22.74 -72.44
CA THR A 25 73.90 -22.58 -72.52
C THR A 25 74.39 -21.94 -73.83
N ASP A 26 73.51 -21.65 -74.80
CA ASP A 26 73.92 -21.03 -76.06
C ASP A 26 74.40 -19.59 -75.81
N PRO A 27 75.62 -19.23 -76.21
CA PRO A 27 76.17 -17.88 -75.98
C PRO A 27 75.38 -16.77 -76.70
N ASN A 28 74.61 -17.11 -77.73
CA ASN A 28 73.78 -16.17 -78.49
C ASN A 28 72.39 -15.97 -77.87
N LEU A 29 71.94 -16.81 -76.94
CA LEU A 29 70.61 -16.69 -76.31
C LEU A 29 70.32 -15.28 -75.74
N PRO A 30 71.23 -14.65 -74.95
CA PRO A 30 70.97 -13.30 -74.41
C PRO A 30 71.28 -12.15 -75.38
N ARG A 31 71.99 -12.40 -76.49
CA ARG A 31 72.53 -11.34 -77.38
C ARG A 31 71.96 -11.36 -78.79
N GLY A 32 71.25 -12.42 -79.18
CA GLY A 32 70.81 -12.67 -80.54
C GLY A 32 71.91 -13.27 -81.42
N PHE A 33 71.53 -13.77 -82.60
CA PHE A 33 72.48 -14.33 -83.56
C PHE A 33 73.34 -13.23 -84.23
N PRO A 34 74.62 -13.50 -84.53
CA PRO A 34 75.49 -12.53 -85.19
C PRO A 34 75.02 -12.16 -86.60
N ASP A 35 75.28 -10.92 -87.01
CA ASP A 35 74.93 -10.45 -88.35
C ASP A 35 75.68 -11.25 -89.45
N ARG A 36 74.96 -11.58 -90.53
CA ARG A 36 75.47 -12.28 -91.73
C ARG A 36 76.14 -13.63 -91.47
N GLN A 37 75.71 -14.37 -90.45
CA GLN A 37 76.20 -15.74 -90.19
C GLN A 37 75.13 -16.80 -90.46
N TYR A 38 75.58 -18.01 -90.80
CA TYR A 38 74.72 -19.19 -90.86
C TYR A 38 74.20 -19.49 -89.45
N ILE A 39 72.89 -19.66 -89.33
CA ILE A 39 72.23 -20.02 -88.07
C ILE A 39 71.74 -21.45 -88.19
N ASP A 40 72.11 -22.28 -87.21
CA ASP A 40 71.70 -23.68 -87.17
C ASP A 40 70.16 -23.79 -87.09
N ASN A 41 69.56 -24.57 -88.00
CA ASN A 41 68.12 -24.80 -87.96
C ASN A 41 67.70 -25.51 -86.66
N TYR A 42 68.59 -26.27 -86.03
CA TYR A 42 68.36 -26.91 -84.74
C TYR A 42 68.06 -25.89 -83.65
N ILE A 43 68.88 -24.84 -83.52
CA ILE A 43 68.67 -23.77 -82.52
C ILE A 43 67.47 -22.89 -82.89
N LEU A 44 67.27 -22.59 -84.18
CA LEU A 44 66.11 -21.82 -84.66
C LEU A 44 64.79 -22.53 -84.36
N ASN A 45 64.73 -23.85 -84.54
CA ASN A 45 63.54 -24.63 -84.24
C ASN A 45 63.14 -24.52 -82.76
N LYS A 46 64.10 -24.32 -81.84
CA LYS A 46 63.80 -24.09 -80.41
C LYS A 46 63.10 -22.75 -80.19
N ILE A 47 63.59 -21.69 -80.83
CA ILE A 47 62.99 -20.35 -80.78
C ILE A 47 61.56 -20.41 -81.36
N PHE A 48 61.41 -20.98 -82.56
CA PHE A 48 60.10 -21.13 -83.19
C PHE A 48 59.14 -21.98 -82.35
N ARG A 49 59.62 -23.07 -81.75
CA ARG A 49 58.82 -23.89 -80.84
C ARG A 49 58.35 -23.09 -79.62
N GLN A 50 59.24 -22.41 -78.90
CA GLN A 50 58.86 -21.65 -77.70
C GLN A 50 57.85 -20.55 -78.04
N THR A 51 58.08 -19.77 -79.10
CA THR A 51 57.17 -18.70 -79.53
C THR A 51 55.82 -19.26 -79.97
N SER A 52 55.79 -20.19 -80.91
CA SER A 52 54.54 -20.76 -81.46
C SER A 52 53.72 -21.51 -80.40
N THR A 53 54.36 -22.16 -79.42
CA THR A 53 53.66 -22.84 -78.34
C THR A 53 52.89 -21.85 -77.48
N ILE A 54 53.51 -20.73 -77.08
CA ILE A 54 52.82 -19.68 -76.31
C ILE A 54 51.71 -19.04 -77.15
N THR A 55 51.96 -18.76 -78.43
CA THR A 55 50.93 -18.22 -79.34
C THR A 55 49.73 -19.16 -79.44
N SER A 56 49.95 -20.46 -79.62
CA SER A 56 48.88 -21.47 -79.67
C SER A 56 48.10 -21.54 -78.37
N VAL A 57 48.75 -21.48 -77.21
CA VAL A 57 48.09 -21.51 -75.89
C VAL A 57 47.21 -20.28 -75.69
N VAL A 58 47.70 -19.09 -76.06
CA VAL A 58 46.91 -17.85 -75.95
C VAL A 58 45.72 -17.89 -76.92
N ALA A 59 45.93 -18.33 -78.15
CA ALA A 59 44.86 -18.45 -79.14
C ALA A 59 43.80 -19.50 -78.74
N ASP A 60 44.20 -20.64 -78.19
CA ASP A 60 43.29 -21.64 -77.63
C ASP A 60 42.51 -21.10 -76.44
N PHE A 61 43.15 -20.32 -75.56
CA PHE A 61 42.47 -19.63 -74.47
C PHE A 61 41.39 -18.69 -75.01
N ILE A 62 41.72 -17.86 -76.00
CA ILE A 62 40.76 -16.95 -76.66
C ILE A 62 39.60 -17.75 -77.25
N ALA A 63 39.88 -18.77 -78.06
CA ALA A 63 38.88 -19.58 -78.73
C ALA A 63 37.94 -20.26 -77.72
N THR A 64 38.49 -20.77 -76.62
CA THR A 64 37.75 -21.46 -75.56
C THR A 64 36.86 -20.50 -74.77
N GLN A 65 37.39 -19.35 -74.34
CA GLN A 65 36.62 -18.42 -73.50
C GLN A 65 35.58 -17.61 -74.28
N THR A 66 35.84 -17.32 -75.55
CA THR A 66 34.91 -16.54 -76.40
C THR A 66 33.90 -17.40 -77.17
N GLY A 67 34.24 -18.67 -77.42
CA GLY A 67 33.50 -19.55 -78.32
C GLY A 67 33.64 -19.18 -79.81
N GLU A 68 34.55 -18.27 -80.16
CA GLU A 68 34.78 -17.79 -81.53
C GLU A 68 36.04 -18.39 -82.15
N ASP A 69 36.07 -18.45 -83.48
CA ASP A 69 37.27 -18.85 -84.22
C ASP A 69 38.37 -17.79 -84.13
N VAL A 70 39.61 -18.26 -83.96
CA VAL A 70 40.84 -17.46 -83.87
C VAL A 70 41.70 -17.78 -85.10
N LEU A 71 41.57 -16.94 -86.13
CA LEU A 71 42.14 -17.17 -87.47
C LEU A 71 43.51 -16.48 -87.61
N ASP A 72 44.43 -17.10 -88.35
CA ASP A 72 45.73 -16.51 -88.72
C ASP A 72 45.59 -15.75 -90.05
N ASP A 73 44.88 -14.62 -90.01
CA ASP A 73 44.58 -13.76 -91.17
C ASP A 73 45.23 -12.36 -91.08
N GLY A 74 46.08 -12.14 -90.07
CA GLY A 74 46.74 -10.86 -89.81
C GLY A 74 45.86 -9.78 -89.16
N ASN A 75 44.61 -10.08 -88.78
CA ASN A 75 43.71 -9.10 -88.18
C ASN A 75 43.95 -8.89 -86.68
N VAL A 76 44.98 -8.11 -86.36
CA VAL A 76 45.39 -7.80 -84.97
C VAL A 76 44.27 -7.12 -84.16
N THR A 77 43.46 -6.27 -84.78
CA THR A 77 42.35 -5.58 -84.10
C THR A 77 41.30 -6.58 -83.61
N LYS A 78 40.91 -7.54 -84.45
CA LYS A 78 39.98 -8.61 -84.08
C LYS A 78 40.56 -9.48 -82.97
N LEU A 79 41.81 -9.93 -83.11
CA LEU A 79 42.48 -10.75 -82.08
C LEU A 79 42.56 -10.03 -80.73
N THR A 80 42.84 -8.72 -80.73
CA THR A 80 42.86 -7.91 -79.51
C THR A 80 41.48 -7.83 -78.86
N ALA A 81 40.43 -7.59 -79.65
CA ALA A 81 39.06 -7.56 -79.14
C ALA A 81 38.64 -8.93 -78.58
N GLN A 82 38.99 -10.01 -79.26
CA GLN A 82 38.72 -11.37 -78.80
C GLN A 82 39.49 -11.71 -77.51
N LEU A 83 40.73 -11.28 -77.36
CA LEU A 83 41.49 -11.44 -76.12
C LEU A 83 40.86 -10.68 -74.94
N ASN A 84 40.46 -9.43 -75.13
CA ASN A 84 39.76 -8.66 -74.09
C ASN A 84 38.46 -9.34 -73.68
N LYS A 85 37.66 -9.78 -74.67
CA LYS A 85 36.42 -10.53 -74.41
C LYS A 85 36.70 -11.84 -73.65
N ALA A 86 37.75 -12.58 -74.01
CA ALA A 86 38.14 -13.80 -73.31
C ALA A 86 38.48 -13.54 -71.83
N LEU A 87 39.20 -12.46 -71.57
CA LEU A 87 39.57 -12.05 -70.20
C LEU A 87 38.34 -11.61 -69.39
N GLU A 88 37.43 -10.82 -69.98
CA GLU A 88 36.17 -10.40 -69.34
C GLU A 88 35.29 -11.60 -68.98
N GLN A 89 35.08 -12.54 -69.91
CA GLN A 89 34.30 -13.75 -69.67
C GLN A 89 34.93 -14.62 -68.57
N LYS A 90 36.25 -14.75 -68.58
CA LYS A 90 36.97 -15.49 -67.54
C LYS A 90 36.85 -14.83 -66.17
N ALA A 91 36.90 -13.50 -66.10
CA ALA A 91 36.72 -12.76 -64.86
C ALA A 91 35.29 -12.91 -64.29
N ILE A 92 34.27 -12.92 -65.15
CA ILE A 92 32.86 -13.05 -64.73
C ILE A 92 32.54 -14.48 -64.24
N THR A 93 32.97 -15.50 -64.97
CA THR A 93 32.67 -16.90 -64.63
C THR A 93 33.60 -17.51 -63.57
N GLY A 94 34.78 -16.92 -63.37
CA GLY A 94 35.80 -17.44 -62.46
C GLY A 94 35.60 -17.06 -61.00
N ILE A 95 34.79 -16.03 -60.72
CA ILE A 95 34.48 -15.58 -59.37
C ILE A 95 33.01 -15.89 -59.10
N PRO A 96 32.69 -16.88 -58.24
CA PRO A 96 31.31 -17.22 -57.91
C PRO A 96 30.63 -16.07 -57.15
N ASN A 97 29.30 -16.11 -57.07
CA ASN A 97 28.58 -15.31 -56.08
C ASN A 97 29.03 -15.72 -54.67
N ALA A 98 29.11 -14.77 -53.75
CA ALA A 98 29.41 -15.13 -52.37
C ALA A 98 28.27 -15.98 -51.78
N SER A 99 28.64 -16.95 -50.94
CA SER A 99 27.72 -17.75 -50.15
C SER A 99 28.25 -17.85 -48.72
N LEU A 100 27.48 -18.49 -47.83
CA LEU A 100 27.93 -18.74 -46.45
C LEU A 100 29.20 -19.60 -46.36
N THR A 101 29.56 -20.31 -47.44
CA THR A 101 30.71 -21.24 -47.47
C THR A 101 31.75 -20.93 -48.55
N GLN A 102 31.44 -20.01 -49.48
CA GLN A 102 32.31 -19.67 -50.60
C GLN A 102 32.45 -18.14 -50.74
N LYS A 103 33.69 -17.65 -50.78
CA LYS A 103 33.97 -16.22 -51.05
C LYS A 103 33.61 -15.89 -52.50
N GLY A 104 33.04 -14.72 -52.75
CA GLY A 104 32.59 -14.29 -54.07
C GLY A 104 32.22 -12.80 -54.14
N ILE A 105 31.61 -12.38 -55.25
CA ILE A 105 31.06 -11.02 -55.43
C ILE A 105 29.63 -10.92 -54.88
N VAL A 106 29.23 -9.75 -54.38
CA VAL A 106 27.90 -9.47 -53.82
C VAL A 106 27.37 -8.13 -54.34
N GLN A 107 26.08 -8.05 -54.63
CA GLN A 107 25.40 -6.79 -54.98
C GLN A 107 24.88 -6.08 -53.72
N LEU A 108 25.02 -4.75 -53.68
CA LEU A 108 24.55 -3.93 -52.56
C LEU A 108 23.05 -3.60 -52.68
N THR A 109 22.38 -3.40 -51.54
CA THR A 109 20.97 -2.97 -51.47
C THR A 109 20.74 -1.83 -50.46
N ASP A 110 19.79 -0.96 -50.81
CA ASP A 110 19.28 0.17 -50.03
C ASP A 110 17.82 -0.02 -49.59
N VAL A 111 17.24 -1.21 -49.84
CA VAL A 111 15.90 -1.57 -49.40
C VAL A 111 15.94 -2.79 -48.48
N MET A 112 14.97 -2.87 -47.55
CA MET A 112 14.79 -4.08 -46.76
C MET A 112 14.03 -5.13 -47.58
N GLY A 113 14.38 -6.40 -47.37
CA GLY A 113 13.72 -7.56 -47.98
C GLY A 113 14.35 -8.86 -47.52
N ASP A 114 13.89 -9.97 -48.07
CA ASP A 114 14.26 -11.33 -47.64
C ASP A 114 15.32 -11.94 -48.58
N SER A 115 16.28 -11.14 -49.04
CA SER A 115 17.30 -11.59 -50.00
C SER A 115 18.51 -12.20 -49.30
N ASP A 116 18.86 -13.42 -49.69
CA ASP A 116 20.08 -14.11 -49.25
C ASP A 116 21.31 -13.79 -50.12
N THR A 117 21.15 -13.00 -51.19
CA THR A 117 22.20 -12.71 -52.17
C THR A 117 22.63 -11.25 -52.23
N LEU A 118 21.96 -10.37 -51.47
CA LEU A 118 22.26 -8.93 -51.42
C LEU A 118 22.93 -8.57 -50.08
N ALA A 119 23.91 -7.67 -50.13
CA ALA A 119 24.51 -7.08 -48.94
C ALA A 119 23.89 -5.71 -48.66
N VAL A 120 23.51 -5.47 -47.41
CA VAL A 120 22.97 -4.18 -46.97
C VAL A 120 24.04 -3.09 -47.01
N THR A 121 23.64 -1.88 -47.42
CA THR A 121 24.51 -0.69 -47.37
C THR A 121 24.64 -0.13 -45.94
N GLN A 122 25.74 0.57 -45.65
CA GLN A 122 25.91 1.27 -44.37
C GLN A 122 24.81 2.31 -44.12
N GLN A 123 24.32 2.96 -45.17
CA GLN A 123 23.25 3.95 -45.08
C GLN A 123 21.93 3.30 -44.64
N LEU A 124 21.55 2.17 -45.25
CA LEU A 124 20.36 1.41 -44.85
C LEU A 124 20.45 0.95 -43.39
N ILE A 125 21.61 0.44 -42.96
CA ILE A 125 21.84 0.06 -41.54
C ILE A 125 21.62 1.27 -40.62
N LYS A 126 22.15 2.44 -40.97
CA LYS A 126 21.99 3.67 -40.19
C LYS A 126 20.52 4.08 -40.07
N GLU A 127 19.75 3.99 -41.14
CA GLU A 127 18.31 4.30 -41.14
C GLU A 127 17.51 3.33 -40.27
N ILE A 128 17.79 2.02 -40.38
CA ILE A 128 17.19 0.99 -39.53
C ILE A 128 17.48 1.27 -38.05
N VAL A 129 18.75 1.53 -37.70
CA VAL A 129 19.17 1.82 -36.32
C VAL A 129 18.49 3.08 -35.78
N ASN A 130 18.44 4.15 -36.57
CA ASN A 130 17.78 5.40 -36.16
C ASN A 130 16.27 5.21 -35.95
N SER A 131 15.60 4.46 -36.84
CA SER A 131 14.18 4.12 -36.71
C SER A 131 13.93 3.28 -35.45
N LEU A 132 14.78 2.29 -35.18
CA LEU A 132 14.70 1.47 -33.97
C LEU A 132 14.86 2.32 -32.70
N LEU A 133 15.88 3.19 -32.66
CA LEU A 133 16.15 4.09 -31.54
C LEU A 133 14.98 5.06 -31.30
N GLY A 134 14.40 5.62 -32.36
CA GLY A 134 13.21 6.48 -32.26
C GLY A 134 11.98 5.75 -31.69
N ASN A 135 11.74 4.51 -32.11
CA ASN A 135 10.64 3.69 -31.59
C ASN A 135 10.84 3.28 -30.12
N ILE A 136 12.07 3.01 -29.69
CA ILE A 136 12.38 2.68 -28.30
C ILE A 136 12.18 3.91 -27.41
N ASN A 137 12.77 5.05 -27.80
CA ASN A 137 12.75 6.29 -27.03
C ASN A 137 11.34 6.88 -26.86
N THR A 138 10.41 6.61 -27.79
CA THR A 138 9.02 7.07 -27.65
C THR A 138 8.19 6.24 -26.66
N ARG A 139 8.51 4.94 -26.49
CA ARG A 139 7.77 4.06 -25.58
C ARG A 139 8.31 4.11 -24.16
N VAL A 140 9.63 4.05 -24.02
CA VAL A 140 10.33 4.09 -22.73
C VAL A 140 11.48 5.10 -22.85
N PRO A 141 11.20 6.42 -22.76
CA PRO A 141 12.24 7.41 -22.72
C PRO A 141 13.16 7.20 -21.52
N ASP A 142 14.45 7.50 -21.65
CA ASP A 142 15.43 7.43 -20.54
C ASP A 142 15.06 8.36 -19.36
N SER A 143 14.23 9.37 -19.62
CA SER A 143 13.69 10.29 -18.61
C SER A 143 12.48 9.75 -17.85
N ARG A 144 11.92 8.60 -18.25
CA ARG A 144 10.74 8.02 -17.62
C ARG A 144 11.09 7.54 -16.21
N LYS A 145 10.21 7.87 -15.27
CA LYS A 145 10.36 7.54 -13.85
C LYS A 145 9.17 6.73 -13.35
N ILE A 146 9.40 5.88 -12.37
CA ILE A 146 8.35 5.27 -11.54
C ILE A 146 8.39 5.95 -10.19
N ASN A 147 7.36 6.73 -9.89
CA ASN A 147 7.25 7.52 -8.67
C ASN A 147 8.54 8.31 -8.32
N GLY A 148 9.07 9.04 -9.29
CA GLY A 148 10.28 9.86 -9.13
C GLY A 148 11.62 9.10 -9.27
N LYS A 149 11.61 7.76 -9.30
CA LYS A 149 12.83 6.93 -9.42
C LYS A 149 13.14 6.63 -10.89
N ALA A 150 14.40 6.78 -11.28
CA ALA A 150 14.87 6.49 -12.64
C ALA A 150 14.90 4.98 -12.92
N LEU A 151 14.62 4.56 -14.15
CA LEU A 151 14.57 3.16 -14.59
C LEU A 151 15.96 2.58 -14.90
N THR A 152 16.89 2.64 -13.95
CA THR A 152 18.27 2.12 -14.12
C THR A 152 18.46 0.70 -13.58
N GLY A 153 17.41 0.10 -13.00
CA GLY A 153 17.41 -1.24 -12.39
C GLY A 153 16.09 -1.53 -11.70
N ASP A 154 16.07 -2.56 -10.84
CA ASP A 154 14.89 -2.93 -10.05
C ASP A 154 14.47 -1.79 -9.10
N ILE A 155 13.16 -1.49 -9.07
CA ILE A 155 12.59 -0.43 -8.25
C ILE A 155 11.86 -1.03 -7.06
N ASN A 156 12.45 -0.87 -5.87
CA ASN A 156 11.74 -1.12 -4.61
C ASN A 156 10.80 0.06 -4.33
N LEU A 157 9.50 -0.23 -4.23
CA LEU A 157 8.48 0.73 -3.81
C LEU A 157 8.14 0.52 -2.34
N THR A 158 8.09 1.61 -1.60
CA THR A 158 7.57 1.68 -0.23
C THR A 158 6.11 2.10 -0.24
N ALA A 159 5.40 1.94 0.88
CA ALA A 159 4.04 2.46 1.00
C ALA A 159 3.97 3.98 0.73
N ALA A 160 4.98 4.73 1.19
CA ALA A 160 5.12 6.16 0.91
C ALA A 160 5.25 6.46 -0.59
N ASP A 161 5.88 5.58 -1.37
CA ASP A 161 6.02 5.74 -2.82
C ASP A 161 4.68 5.61 -3.58
N VAL A 162 3.58 5.22 -2.93
CA VAL A 162 2.26 5.12 -3.59
C VAL A 162 1.17 5.85 -2.82
N GLY A 163 1.56 6.70 -1.86
CA GLY A 163 0.61 7.40 -0.98
C GLY A 163 -0.14 6.48 -0.03
N ALA A 164 0.36 5.27 0.21
CA ALA A 164 -0.19 4.31 1.16
C ALA A 164 0.50 4.43 2.54
N VAL A 165 -0.22 4.03 3.59
CA VAL A 165 0.33 3.87 4.94
C VAL A 165 0.83 2.44 5.08
N SER A 166 2.05 2.25 5.61
CA SER A 166 2.56 0.90 5.85
C SER A 166 1.76 0.23 6.97
N THR A 167 1.52 -1.08 6.85
CA THR A 167 0.92 -1.89 7.93
C THR A 167 1.69 -1.75 9.24
N ASN A 168 3.01 -1.62 9.17
CA ASN A 168 3.84 -1.37 10.35
C ASN A 168 3.56 -0.01 11.00
N ASN A 169 3.32 1.05 10.23
CA ASN A 169 2.99 2.37 10.80
C ASN A 169 1.58 2.37 11.42
N ALA A 170 0.62 1.69 10.77
CA ALA A 170 -0.73 1.53 11.32
C ALA A 170 -0.73 0.64 12.59
N MET A 171 0.10 -0.40 12.64
CA MET A 171 0.20 -1.29 13.81
C MET A 171 1.08 -0.74 14.94
N LEU A 172 2.12 0.05 14.64
CA LEU A 172 2.92 0.75 15.65
C LEU A 172 2.09 1.74 16.45
N SER A 173 1.10 2.39 15.82
CA SER A 173 0.19 3.29 16.52
C SER A 173 -0.77 2.55 17.46
N MET A 174 -1.12 1.30 17.17
CA MET A 174 -2.05 0.49 17.96
C MET A 174 -1.39 -0.30 19.13
N GLY A 175 -0.08 -0.15 19.34
CA GLY A 175 0.64 -0.85 20.41
C GLY A 175 0.29 -0.37 21.82
N PHE A 176 0.19 -1.30 22.77
CA PHE A 176 -0.10 -1.02 24.19
C PHE A 176 0.87 0.02 24.79
N ALA A 177 0.31 1.08 25.39
CA ALA A 177 1.02 2.11 26.16
C ALA A 177 2.14 2.91 25.43
N ARG A 178 2.10 3.02 24.09
CA ARG A 178 3.15 3.69 23.29
C ARG A 178 3.01 5.22 23.13
N LEU A 179 2.09 5.87 23.85
CA LEU A 179 1.97 7.33 23.85
C LEU A 179 2.94 7.95 24.89
N ASP A 180 4.21 8.02 24.54
CA ASP A 180 5.29 8.68 25.28
C ASP A 180 5.60 10.08 24.70
N GLY A 181 4.58 10.85 24.34
CA GLY A 181 4.76 12.19 23.77
C GLY A 181 3.47 12.83 23.24
N LEU A 182 3.58 14.09 22.82
CA LEU A 182 2.44 14.90 22.35
C LEU A 182 2.01 14.61 20.89
N GLU A 183 2.83 13.93 20.08
CA GLU A 183 2.73 14.03 18.61
C GLU A 183 2.35 12.76 17.83
N ASN A 184 2.11 11.61 18.46
CA ASN A 184 2.16 10.37 17.69
C ASN A 184 0.82 9.84 17.18
N LEU A 185 0.11 10.59 16.31
CA LEU A 185 -0.84 10.03 15.31
C LEU A 185 -1.45 11.07 14.37
N TYR A 186 -1.31 10.83 13.06
CA TYR A 186 -2.24 11.27 12.02
C TYR A 186 -3.56 10.50 12.18
N ASP A 187 -4.69 11.07 11.74
CA ASP A 187 -5.97 10.38 11.46
C ASP A 187 -5.94 8.87 11.71
N GLY A 188 -6.19 8.46 12.96
CA GLY A 188 -5.85 7.11 13.38
C GLY A 188 -6.04 6.85 14.86
N CYS A 189 -5.61 5.67 15.31
CA CYS A 189 -5.94 5.13 16.62
C CYS A 189 -4.72 4.70 17.42
N ALA A 190 -4.73 4.92 18.74
CA ALA A 190 -3.70 4.43 19.66
C ALA A 190 -4.25 4.02 21.02
N GLY A 191 -3.65 2.98 21.59
CA GLY A 191 -3.79 2.67 23.01
C GLY A 191 -2.99 3.64 23.89
N TYR A 192 -3.50 3.99 25.06
CA TYR A 192 -2.82 4.83 26.05
C TYR A 192 -2.86 4.21 27.44
N GLY A 193 -1.86 4.58 28.25
CA GLY A 193 -1.79 4.21 29.67
C GLY A 193 -2.13 5.37 30.61
N PRO A 194 -2.24 5.09 31.92
CA PRO A 194 -2.67 6.03 32.96
C PRO A 194 -1.94 7.37 33.02
N ASN A 195 -0.67 7.38 32.60
CA ASN A 195 0.23 8.53 32.71
C ASN A 195 0.49 9.20 31.35
N ALA A 196 -0.32 8.90 30.32
CA ALA A 196 -0.14 9.50 29.01
C ALA A 196 -0.26 11.04 29.11
N PRO A 197 0.71 11.83 28.60
CA PRO A 197 0.76 13.29 28.82
C PRO A 197 -0.51 14.05 28.44
N PHE A 198 -1.24 13.56 27.42
CA PHE A 198 -2.47 14.19 26.97
C PHE A 198 -3.61 14.06 27.98
N VAL A 199 -3.62 13.02 28.82
CA VAL A 199 -4.69 12.81 29.84
C VAL A 199 -4.74 14.02 30.76
N THR A 200 -3.60 14.41 31.31
CA THR A 200 -3.47 15.61 32.16
C THR A 200 -3.77 16.89 31.37
N LYS A 201 -3.20 17.03 30.16
CA LYS A 201 -3.37 18.24 29.33
C LYS A 201 -4.83 18.57 29.04
N TYR A 202 -5.65 17.54 28.79
CA TYR A 202 -7.05 17.71 28.41
C TYR A 202 -8.04 17.46 29.54
N GLY A 203 -7.55 17.38 30.78
CA GLY A 203 -8.39 17.21 31.98
C GLY A 203 -9.19 15.91 31.98
N LEU A 204 -8.64 14.85 31.38
CA LEU A 204 -9.24 13.51 31.42
C LEU A 204 -8.93 12.85 32.78
N PRO A 205 -9.78 11.91 33.25
CA PRO A 205 -9.53 11.20 34.50
C PRO A 205 -8.16 10.49 34.47
N LEU A 206 -7.36 10.69 35.52
CA LEU A 206 -6.11 9.97 35.70
C LEU A 206 -6.38 8.52 36.10
N GLY A 207 -5.50 7.60 35.72
CA GLY A 207 -5.56 6.20 36.17
C GLY A 207 -6.15 5.20 35.17
N GLY A 208 -6.79 5.67 34.10
CA GLY A 208 -7.43 4.82 33.09
C GLY A 208 -6.50 4.36 31.96
N TYR A 209 -6.64 3.11 31.54
CA TYR A 209 -6.17 2.65 30.23
C TYR A 209 -7.27 2.87 29.20
N GLY A 210 -6.92 3.01 27.94
CA GLY A 210 -7.93 3.13 26.89
C GLY A 210 -7.35 3.22 25.50
N VAL A 211 -8.22 3.56 24.55
CA VAL A 211 -7.87 3.82 23.15
C VAL A 211 -8.35 5.21 22.77
N GLN A 212 -7.59 5.92 21.95
CA GLN A 212 -8.02 7.17 21.34
C GLN A 212 -8.12 7.03 19.82
N LEU A 213 -8.98 7.85 19.22
CA LEU A 213 -9.01 8.18 17.80
C LEU A 213 -8.70 9.67 17.65
N ARG A 214 -7.83 10.01 16.70
CA ARG A 214 -7.57 11.40 16.32
C ARG A 214 -8.04 11.64 14.90
N PHE A 215 -8.63 12.81 14.65
CA PHE A 215 -9.03 13.27 13.32
C PHE A 215 -8.58 14.72 13.10
N SER A 216 -8.14 15.07 11.89
CA SER A 216 -7.60 16.37 11.51
C SER A 216 -8.04 16.75 10.10
N ASN A 217 -8.23 18.05 9.83
CA ASN A 217 -8.49 18.55 8.47
C ASN A 217 -7.21 18.78 7.63
N VAL A 218 -6.03 18.51 8.19
CA VAL A 218 -4.74 18.62 7.49
C VAL A 218 -3.89 17.36 7.69
N ASN A 219 -3.06 17.08 6.68
CA ASN A 219 -2.02 16.06 6.72
C ASN A 219 -0.75 16.66 7.37
N GLY A 220 -0.22 16.08 8.46
CA GLY A 220 1.06 16.50 9.06
C GLY A 220 1.41 15.74 10.35
N LEU A 221 2.69 15.82 10.79
CA LEU A 221 3.23 15.08 11.95
C LEU A 221 2.54 15.41 13.28
N SER A 222 1.77 16.49 13.34
CA SER A 222 0.80 16.81 14.38
C SER A 222 -0.08 17.96 13.91
N SER A 223 -1.37 17.92 14.23
CA SER A 223 -2.28 19.05 14.08
C SER A 223 -2.30 19.97 15.32
N GLU A 224 -1.66 19.52 16.40
CA GLU A 224 -1.65 20.20 17.69
C GLU A 224 -0.82 21.47 17.62
N GLY A 225 -1.39 22.61 18.02
CA GLY A 225 -0.63 23.86 18.02
C GLY A 225 -0.33 24.40 16.63
N VAL A 226 -1.04 23.96 15.59
CA VAL A 226 -0.90 24.50 14.23
C VAL A 226 -2.03 25.51 13.96
N TYR A 227 -1.67 26.70 13.47
CA TYR A 227 -2.60 27.77 13.16
C TYR A 227 -3.53 27.37 12.01
N GLY A 228 -4.84 27.64 12.16
CA GLY A 228 -5.82 27.35 11.10
C GLY A 228 -6.15 25.87 10.87
N VAL A 229 -5.73 24.97 11.77
CA VAL A 229 -6.05 23.53 11.71
C VAL A 229 -7.25 23.20 12.61
N TRP A 230 -8.08 22.25 12.23
CA TRP A 230 -9.16 21.70 13.06
C TRP A 230 -8.86 20.24 13.34
N SER A 231 -8.72 19.91 14.63
CA SER A 231 -8.51 18.54 15.06
C SER A 231 -9.36 18.19 16.27
N HIS A 232 -9.81 16.94 16.29
CA HIS A 232 -10.62 16.34 17.33
C HIS A 232 -9.95 15.07 17.84
N ARG A 233 -10.17 14.77 19.10
CA ARG A 233 -9.83 13.47 19.70
C ARG A 233 -11.07 12.84 20.28
N LEU A 234 -11.29 11.57 19.99
CA LEU A 234 -12.27 10.72 20.66
C LEU A 234 -11.50 9.73 21.53
N VAL A 235 -11.89 9.58 22.78
CA VAL A 235 -11.18 8.75 23.78
C VAL A 235 -12.16 7.75 24.35
N PHE A 236 -11.81 6.48 24.29
CA PHE A 236 -12.53 5.36 24.87
C PHE A 236 -11.72 4.82 26.03
N GLU A 237 -12.16 5.13 27.25
CA GLU A 237 -11.57 4.57 28.46
C GLU A 237 -12.05 3.13 28.64
N HIS A 238 -11.14 2.22 29.04
CA HIS A 238 -11.49 0.84 29.33
C HIS A 238 -12.58 0.80 30.42
N GLU A 239 -13.59 -0.05 30.22
CA GLU A 239 -14.71 -0.26 31.15
C GLU A 239 -15.55 0.98 31.52
N GLY A 240 -15.34 2.15 30.89
CA GLY A 240 -15.87 3.39 31.46
C GLY A 240 -16.31 4.42 30.43
N ASN A 241 -15.69 5.59 30.52
CA ASN A 241 -16.20 6.81 29.93
C ASN A 241 -15.70 7.00 28.50
N THR A 242 -16.54 7.64 27.68
CA THR A 242 -16.12 8.16 26.38
C THR A 242 -15.98 9.68 26.44
N TYR A 243 -14.89 10.22 25.90
CA TYR A 243 -14.63 11.65 25.87
C TYR A 243 -14.33 12.14 24.47
N ARG A 244 -14.69 13.39 24.17
CA ARG A 244 -14.22 14.10 22.99
C ARG A 244 -13.56 15.40 23.38
N THR A 245 -12.36 15.61 22.86
CA THR A 245 -11.67 16.89 22.93
C THR A 245 -11.77 17.58 21.58
N ASP A 246 -12.36 18.78 21.58
CA ASP A 246 -12.50 19.62 20.39
C ASP A 246 -11.36 20.65 20.27
N SER A 247 -11.16 21.14 19.05
CA SER A 247 -10.33 22.32 18.74
C SER A 247 -8.88 22.19 19.22
N ILE A 248 -8.21 21.07 18.92
CA ILE A 248 -6.81 20.84 19.26
C ILE A 248 -5.88 21.59 18.26
N ASN A 249 -5.84 22.93 18.31
CA ASN A 249 -5.05 23.80 17.43
C ASN A 249 -4.36 24.94 18.23
N SER A 250 -3.47 25.74 17.63
CA SER A 250 -2.73 26.80 18.37
C SER A 250 -3.61 27.96 18.84
N ASP A 251 -4.73 28.19 18.17
CA ASP A 251 -5.49 29.43 18.28
C ASP A 251 -6.72 29.27 19.19
N SER A 252 -6.97 28.06 19.70
CA SER A 252 -8.16 27.78 20.48
C SER A 252 -7.96 28.14 21.95
N ASN A 253 -8.48 29.31 22.33
CA ASN A 253 -8.99 29.55 23.68
C ASN A 253 -10.29 28.75 23.97
N ARG A 254 -10.64 27.78 23.11
CA ARG A 254 -11.92 27.04 23.08
C ARG A 254 -11.74 25.54 23.26
N GLN A 255 -10.56 25.09 23.71
CA GLN A 255 -10.33 23.67 24.01
C GLN A 255 -11.37 23.21 25.03
N ALA A 256 -12.17 22.23 24.64
CA ALA A 256 -13.23 21.69 25.47
C ALA A 256 -13.19 20.16 25.37
N THR A 257 -12.97 19.52 26.51
CA THR A 257 -13.18 18.09 26.66
C THR A 257 -14.61 17.87 27.17
N ARG A 258 -15.39 17.08 26.44
CA ARG A 258 -16.76 16.73 26.77
C ARG A 258 -16.85 15.23 27.01
N LYS A 259 -17.60 14.83 28.02
CA LYS A 259 -17.96 13.44 28.28
C LYS A 259 -19.22 13.08 27.49
N PHE A 260 -19.23 11.90 26.86
CA PHE A 260 -20.45 11.31 26.32
C PHE A 260 -21.17 10.53 27.42
N TRP A 261 -22.46 10.76 27.51
CA TRP A 261 -23.34 9.94 28.32
C TRP A 261 -23.89 8.80 27.47
N ASP A 262 -23.76 7.59 27.98
CA ASP A 262 -24.22 6.33 27.40
C ASP A 262 -25.00 5.54 28.47
N ASP A 263 -25.59 4.41 28.07
CA ASP A 263 -26.37 3.54 28.95
C ASP A 263 -25.57 2.92 30.10
N LYS A 264 -24.23 2.92 30.01
CA LYS A 264 -23.35 2.48 31.09
C LYS A 264 -23.16 3.54 32.17
N ASN A 265 -23.05 4.81 31.78
CA ASN A 265 -22.72 5.88 32.72
C ASN A 265 -23.89 6.83 33.06
N ALA A 266 -25.01 6.74 32.34
CA ALA A 266 -26.27 7.42 32.65
C ALA A 266 -27.50 6.56 32.35
N LYS A 267 -28.56 6.71 33.15
CA LYS A 267 -29.86 6.06 32.91
C LYS A 267 -31.03 6.99 33.27
N PRO A 268 -32.20 6.80 32.65
CA PRO A 268 -33.40 7.53 33.02
C PRO A 268 -33.85 7.18 34.44
N ASP A 269 -34.14 8.19 35.26
CA ASP A 269 -34.80 8.00 36.54
C ASP A 269 -36.28 7.58 36.36
N THR A 270 -37.00 7.34 37.46
CA THR A 270 -38.42 6.99 37.44
C THR A 270 -39.32 8.00 36.70
N ASN A 271 -38.84 9.22 36.44
CA ASN A 271 -39.56 10.29 35.75
C ASN A 271 -39.10 10.47 34.29
N GLY A 272 -38.14 9.65 33.81
CA GLY A 272 -37.61 9.70 32.45
C GLY A 272 -36.46 10.67 32.23
N TYR A 273 -35.94 11.34 33.27
CA TYR A 273 -34.78 12.23 33.15
C TYR A 273 -33.47 11.44 33.21
N LEU A 274 -32.58 11.67 32.24
CA LEU A 274 -31.26 11.04 32.21
C LEU A 274 -30.40 11.53 33.38
N LYS A 275 -30.03 10.62 34.29
CA LYS A 275 -29.16 10.90 35.45
C LYS A 275 -27.94 9.98 35.44
N LYS A 276 -26.85 10.41 36.08
CA LYS A 276 -25.64 9.59 36.24
C LYS A 276 -25.99 8.25 36.89
N ALA A 277 -25.64 7.12 36.26
CA ALA A 277 -26.24 5.81 36.52
C ALA A 277 -25.64 5.02 37.70
N SER A 278 -24.51 5.45 38.27
CA SER A 278 -23.73 4.57 39.14
C SER A 278 -23.05 5.29 40.31
N PRO A 279 -22.95 4.66 41.50
CA PRO A 279 -23.65 3.43 41.94
C PRO A 279 -25.13 3.71 42.27
N ILE A 280 -26.08 2.95 41.72
CA ILE A 280 -27.53 3.16 41.95
C ILE A 280 -28.22 1.89 42.40
N ILE A 281 -29.12 2.05 43.37
CA ILE A 281 -30.11 1.05 43.80
C ILE A 281 -31.50 1.52 43.38
N GLU A 282 -32.31 0.63 42.81
CA GLU A 282 -33.74 0.89 42.58
C GLU A 282 -34.58 0.10 43.57
N ILE A 283 -35.57 0.74 44.20
CA ILE A 283 -36.51 0.08 45.12
C ILE A 283 -37.91 0.11 44.51
N TYR A 284 -38.57 -1.04 44.47
CA TYR A 284 -39.90 -1.22 43.88
C TYR A 284 -40.99 -1.31 44.98
N PRO A 285 -42.28 -1.15 44.64
CA PRO A 285 -43.39 -1.08 45.59
C PRO A 285 -43.50 -2.26 46.57
N ASP A 286 -43.22 -3.47 46.08
CA ASP A 286 -43.26 -4.69 46.88
C ASP A 286 -42.05 -4.86 47.83
N GLY A 287 -41.05 -3.98 47.73
CA GLY A 287 -39.81 -4.04 48.49
C GLY A 287 -38.70 -4.82 47.80
N THR A 288 -38.93 -5.34 46.60
CA THR A 288 -37.84 -5.84 45.75
C THR A 288 -36.95 -4.69 45.29
N PHE A 289 -35.72 -5.01 44.89
CA PHE A 289 -34.75 -4.01 44.48
C PHE A 289 -33.81 -4.53 43.38
N SER A 290 -33.15 -3.61 42.68
CA SER A 290 -32.11 -3.91 41.71
C SER A 290 -30.83 -3.11 42.03
N THR A 291 -29.67 -3.71 41.73
CA THR A 291 -28.35 -3.08 41.82
C THR A 291 -27.69 -3.09 40.45
N ASN A 292 -26.80 -2.13 40.21
CA ASN A 292 -25.87 -2.15 39.08
C ASN A 292 -24.47 -2.65 39.51
N ASP A 293 -23.55 -2.79 38.55
CA ASP A 293 -22.20 -3.32 38.81
C ASP A 293 -21.49 -2.65 39.99
N GLU A 294 -21.52 -1.33 40.11
CA GLU A 294 -20.81 -0.63 41.20
C GLU A 294 -21.53 -0.75 42.55
N SER A 295 -22.86 -0.93 42.56
CA SER A 295 -23.66 -1.11 43.79
C SER A 295 -23.86 -2.58 44.18
N GLU A 296 -23.16 -3.49 43.50
CA GLU A 296 -23.18 -4.92 43.83
C GLU A 296 -22.77 -5.14 45.30
N GLY A 297 -23.60 -5.88 46.03
CA GLY A 297 -23.44 -6.14 47.47
C GLY A 297 -24.25 -5.22 48.38
N ALA A 298 -24.84 -4.15 47.86
CA ALA A 298 -25.86 -3.40 48.58
C ALA A 298 -27.13 -4.25 48.76
N GLU A 299 -27.84 -4.05 49.86
CA GLU A 299 -29.04 -4.81 50.20
C GLU A 299 -30.17 -3.88 50.60
N VAL A 300 -31.40 -4.20 50.20
CA VAL A 300 -32.61 -3.48 50.62
C VAL A 300 -33.57 -4.44 51.32
N ILE A 301 -34.03 -4.05 52.50
CA ILE A 301 -35.03 -4.78 53.28
C ILE A 301 -36.23 -3.87 53.53
N LYS A 302 -37.41 -4.32 53.12
CA LYS A 302 -38.68 -3.69 53.51
C LYS A 302 -39.04 -4.08 54.94
N GLN A 303 -39.02 -3.11 55.86
CA GLN A 303 -39.27 -3.34 57.30
C GLN A 303 -40.74 -3.18 57.69
N GLY A 304 -41.52 -2.46 56.87
CA GLY A 304 -42.93 -2.19 57.09
C GLY A 304 -43.53 -1.44 55.91
N THR A 305 -44.81 -1.06 56.02
CA THR A 305 -45.48 -0.23 55.01
C THR A 305 -44.73 1.10 54.85
N GLY A 306 -44.21 1.33 53.65
CA GLY A 306 -43.47 2.52 53.29
C GLY A 306 -42.07 2.64 53.89
N ILE A 307 -41.55 1.63 54.60
CA ILE A 307 -40.26 1.67 55.30
C ILE A 307 -39.25 0.72 54.65
N TYR A 308 -38.19 1.28 54.10
CA TYR A 308 -37.15 0.56 53.37
C TYR A 308 -35.77 0.87 53.98
N ARG A 309 -35.03 -0.17 54.37
CA ARG A 309 -33.66 -0.04 54.88
C ARG A 309 -32.65 -0.52 53.85
N ILE A 310 -31.72 0.36 53.49
CA ILE A 310 -30.60 0.08 52.59
C ILE A 310 -29.33 -0.15 53.42
N SER A 311 -28.66 -1.29 53.24
CA SER A 311 -27.46 -1.68 54.00
C SER A 311 -26.27 -2.00 53.07
N ASN A 312 -25.09 -2.20 53.66
CA ASN A 312 -23.81 -2.41 52.97
C ASN A 312 -23.37 -1.23 52.07
N ILE A 313 -23.72 -0.02 52.51
CA ILE A 313 -23.41 1.26 51.86
C ILE A 313 -22.87 2.26 52.89
N LEU A 314 -22.31 3.38 52.42
CA LEU A 314 -21.77 4.48 53.25
C LEU A 314 -22.62 5.76 53.11
N GLY A 315 -23.93 5.61 52.99
CA GLY A 315 -24.87 6.70 52.74
C GLY A 315 -24.99 7.08 51.27
N TYR A 316 -25.44 8.31 51.00
CA TYR A 316 -25.56 8.82 49.64
C TYR A 316 -24.20 9.04 48.99
N ASN A 317 -24.18 8.96 47.66
CA ASN A 317 -22.97 9.26 46.91
C ASN A 317 -22.51 10.71 47.12
N ALA A 318 -21.26 10.90 47.52
CA ALA A 318 -20.74 12.21 47.92
C ALA A 318 -20.28 13.10 46.74
N ASP A 319 -20.34 12.63 45.49
CA ASP A 319 -19.80 13.35 44.33
C ASP A 319 -20.70 14.49 43.81
N GLY A 320 -21.87 14.71 44.43
CA GLY A 320 -22.82 15.75 44.05
C GLY A 320 -23.49 15.56 42.68
N GLY A 321 -23.31 14.40 42.03
CA GLY A 321 -23.78 14.15 40.66
C GLY A 321 -25.30 14.13 40.50
N TRP A 322 -26.05 14.03 41.59
CA TRP A 322 -27.51 14.18 41.62
C TRP A 322 -27.97 15.44 42.38
N GLY A 323 -27.04 16.34 42.74
CA GLY A 323 -27.29 17.57 43.50
C GLY A 323 -26.91 17.46 44.98
N VAL A 324 -26.85 18.60 45.66
CA VAL A 324 -26.39 18.74 47.07
C VAL A 324 -27.30 18.02 48.08
N ASN A 325 -28.59 17.91 47.75
CA ASN A 325 -29.60 17.21 48.56
C ASN A 325 -30.18 15.98 47.81
N GLY A 326 -29.55 15.56 46.71
CA GLY A 326 -30.21 14.80 45.64
C GLY A 326 -29.89 13.32 45.60
N GLY A 327 -29.77 12.64 46.75
CA GLY A 327 -29.48 11.21 46.78
C GLY A 327 -30.60 10.31 46.23
N ILE A 328 -31.82 10.83 46.12
CA ILE A 328 -33.03 10.07 45.77
C ILE A 328 -33.76 10.71 44.59
N SER A 329 -34.30 9.88 43.70
CA SER A 329 -35.30 10.26 42.71
C SER A 329 -36.68 9.78 43.14
N VAL A 330 -37.59 10.73 43.34
CA VAL A 330 -38.97 10.46 43.78
C VAL A 330 -39.92 10.48 42.58
N PRO A 331 -40.89 9.55 42.50
CA PRO A 331 -41.92 9.53 41.47
C PRO A 331 -42.75 10.81 41.42
N ARG A 332 -43.00 11.30 40.22
CA ARG A 332 -43.80 12.50 39.95
C ARG A 332 -44.90 12.23 38.92
N ASP A 333 -45.94 13.04 38.97
CA ASP A 333 -46.99 13.06 37.97
C ASP A 333 -46.60 13.90 36.74
N ASN A 334 -47.51 13.98 35.76
CA ASN A 334 -47.33 14.76 34.53
C ASN A 334 -47.24 16.28 34.75
N ASN A 335 -47.56 16.78 35.95
CA ASN A 335 -47.41 18.17 36.35
C ASN A 335 -46.12 18.41 37.15
N ASN A 336 -45.23 17.40 37.20
CA ASN A 336 -43.99 17.41 37.97
C ASN A 336 -44.23 17.59 39.48
N LEU A 337 -45.37 17.11 39.99
CA LEU A 337 -45.71 17.05 41.41
C LEU A 337 -45.35 15.67 41.97
N GLU A 338 -44.69 15.63 43.13
CA GLU A 338 -44.32 14.35 43.76
C GLU A 338 -45.55 13.53 44.18
N LEU A 339 -45.53 12.23 43.93
CA LEU A 339 -46.62 11.31 44.29
C LEU A 339 -46.58 10.88 45.77
N ILE A 340 -45.41 10.98 46.38
CA ILE A 340 -45.13 10.63 47.77
C ILE A 340 -44.18 11.65 48.39
N PHE A 341 -44.24 11.79 49.71
CA PHE A 341 -43.14 12.34 50.49
C PHE A 341 -42.13 11.24 50.79
N VAL A 342 -40.87 11.64 50.91
CA VAL A 342 -39.78 10.79 51.37
C VAL A 342 -39.16 11.47 52.58
N ASP A 343 -39.10 10.75 53.70
CA ASP A 343 -38.28 11.09 54.85
C ASP A 343 -37.14 10.07 54.92
N ASP A 344 -35.90 10.55 55.04
CA ASP A 344 -34.73 9.69 54.96
C ASP A 344 -33.71 10.00 56.05
N HIS A 345 -33.12 8.94 56.59
CA HIS A 345 -32.21 9.00 57.73
C HIS A 345 -30.98 8.15 57.48
N VAL A 346 -29.84 8.81 57.23
CA VAL A 346 -28.53 8.13 57.17
C VAL A 346 -28.11 7.75 58.59
N GLN A 347 -27.87 6.46 58.80
CA GLN A 347 -27.49 5.88 60.09
C GLN A 347 -25.98 6.00 60.33
N PRO A 348 -25.50 5.89 61.59
CA PRO A 348 -24.07 5.96 61.90
C PRO A 348 -23.21 4.89 61.22
N ASP A 349 -23.80 3.75 60.85
CA ASP A 349 -23.15 2.66 60.12
C ASP A 349 -23.13 2.87 58.59
N GLY A 350 -23.69 3.98 58.10
CA GLY A 350 -23.82 4.31 56.68
C GLY A 350 -25.09 3.75 56.02
N SER A 351 -25.87 2.91 56.70
CA SER A 351 -27.17 2.47 56.17
C SER A 351 -28.14 3.64 56.03
N ILE A 352 -29.12 3.53 55.12
CA ILE A 352 -30.14 4.56 54.92
C ILE A 352 -31.50 3.95 55.23
N ILE A 353 -32.28 4.60 56.09
CA ILE A 353 -33.69 4.28 56.28
C ILE A 353 -34.50 5.29 55.48
N ILE A 354 -35.41 4.79 54.65
CA ILE A 354 -36.31 5.59 53.82
C ILE A 354 -37.74 5.27 54.23
N GLU A 355 -38.47 6.31 54.62
CA GLU A 355 -39.88 6.26 54.93
C GLU A 355 -40.67 7.05 53.88
N THR A 356 -41.76 6.46 53.41
CA THR A 356 -42.57 7.01 52.31
C THR A 356 -44.00 7.25 52.77
N PHE A 357 -44.53 8.42 52.40
CA PHE A 357 -45.86 8.87 52.81
C PHE A 357 -46.64 9.38 51.60
N HIS A 358 -47.95 9.21 51.59
CA HIS A 358 -48.78 9.67 50.49
C HIS A 358 -48.75 11.20 50.40
N ARG A 359 -48.61 11.73 49.19
CA ARG A 359 -48.70 13.16 48.93
C ARG A 359 -49.90 13.44 48.03
N GLN A 360 -50.96 13.98 48.63
CA GLN A 360 -52.23 14.27 47.98
C GLN A 360 -52.23 15.63 47.27
N HIS A 361 -51.44 16.59 47.78
CA HIS A 361 -51.47 18.01 47.37
C HIS A 361 -52.84 18.68 47.61
N ALA A 362 -53.39 18.54 48.81
CA ALA A 362 -54.72 19.04 49.19
C ALA A 362 -54.95 20.55 48.98
N HIS A 363 -53.87 21.33 48.83
CA HIS A 363 -53.91 22.77 48.51
C HIS A 363 -54.30 23.08 47.05
N LEU A 364 -54.30 22.07 46.17
CA LEU A 364 -54.71 22.19 44.77
C LEU A 364 -56.21 21.94 44.59
N PRO A 365 -56.83 22.41 43.48
CA PRO A 365 -58.19 22.01 43.14
C PRO A 365 -58.33 20.50 43.05
N GLU A 366 -59.44 19.94 43.52
CA GLU A 366 -59.69 18.50 43.70
C GLU A 366 -59.30 17.65 42.47
N ARG A 367 -59.57 18.14 41.26
CA ARG A 367 -59.25 17.47 39.99
C ARG A 367 -57.74 17.33 39.70
N PHE A 368 -56.89 18.05 40.41
CA PHE A 368 -55.42 18.02 40.29
C PHE A 368 -54.76 17.41 41.54
N GLN A 369 -55.55 16.99 42.53
CA GLN A 369 -55.04 16.29 43.70
C GLN A 369 -54.72 14.85 43.32
N ASN A 370 -53.67 14.32 43.94
CA ASN A 370 -53.24 12.94 43.75
C ASN A 370 -54.12 12.00 44.59
N TRP A 371 -55.24 11.56 44.03
CA TRP A 371 -56.14 10.60 44.68
C TRP A 371 -55.66 9.16 44.48
N ARG A 372 -54.97 8.60 45.47
CA ARG A 372 -54.52 7.19 45.44
C ARG A 372 -55.44 6.29 46.25
N LEU A 373 -55.97 5.25 45.60
CA LEU A 373 -56.78 4.23 46.26
C LEU A 373 -55.91 3.42 47.23
N LYS A 374 -56.36 3.30 48.48
CA LYS A 374 -55.72 2.50 49.54
C LYS A 374 -56.34 1.10 49.62
N SER A 375 -57.67 1.04 49.70
CA SER A 375 -58.42 -0.20 49.76
C SER A 375 -59.88 0.03 49.37
N ILE A 376 -60.62 -1.05 49.19
CA ILE A 376 -62.08 -1.04 49.05
C ILE A 376 -62.63 -1.78 50.27
N ASP A 377 -63.60 -1.17 50.96
CA ASP A 377 -64.24 -1.81 52.12
C ASP A 377 -65.24 -2.91 51.69
N ASP A 378 -65.76 -3.67 52.66
CA ASP A 378 -66.73 -4.75 52.41
C ASP A 378 -68.04 -4.27 51.75
N ASN A 379 -68.31 -2.95 51.78
CA ASN A 379 -69.48 -2.32 51.18
C ASN A 379 -69.20 -1.74 49.77
N GLY A 380 -67.97 -1.88 49.26
CA GLY A 380 -67.57 -1.37 47.95
C GLY A 380 -67.15 0.11 47.95
N ASN A 381 -67.02 0.77 49.11
CA ASN A 381 -66.55 2.14 49.18
C ASN A 381 -65.03 2.20 49.00
N LYS A 382 -64.58 3.14 48.18
CA LYS A 382 -63.16 3.42 47.95
C LYS A 382 -62.59 4.23 49.11
N ILE A 383 -61.62 3.66 49.82
CA ILE A 383 -60.84 4.34 50.84
C ILE A 383 -59.57 4.87 50.16
N PHE A 384 -59.35 6.17 50.22
CA PHE A 384 -58.16 6.83 49.68
C PHE A 384 -57.16 7.12 50.80
N TYR A 385 -55.87 7.14 50.45
CA TYR A 385 -54.84 7.62 51.36
C TYR A 385 -55.06 9.08 51.73
N GLN A 386 -54.77 9.45 52.97
CA GLN A 386 -54.72 10.84 53.42
C GLN A 386 -53.33 11.45 53.17
N ASP A 387 -53.26 12.78 53.02
CA ASP A 387 -51.97 13.48 52.89
C ASP A 387 -51.08 13.21 54.12
N GLY A 388 -49.84 12.80 53.88
CA GLY A 388 -48.89 12.43 54.93
C GLY A 388 -49.10 11.04 55.55
N GLU A 389 -50.04 10.24 55.04
CA GLU A 389 -50.24 8.87 55.54
C GLU A 389 -49.12 7.92 55.06
N PRO A 390 -48.50 7.09 55.93
CA PRO A 390 -47.50 6.11 55.50
C PRO A 390 -48.04 5.18 54.41
N CYS A 391 -47.31 5.06 53.30
CA CYS A 391 -47.71 4.22 52.17
C CYS A 391 -46.50 3.68 51.42
N ASP A 392 -46.61 2.50 50.84
CA ASP A 392 -45.57 1.99 49.93
C ASP A 392 -45.42 2.85 48.68
N ILE A 393 -44.29 2.71 47.98
CA ILE A 393 -44.05 3.34 46.67
C ILE A 393 -45.25 3.06 45.74
N PRO A 394 -45.76 4.03 44.95
CA PRO A 394 -46.88 3.81 44.04
C PRO A 394 -46.63 2.69 43.03
N ASP A 395 -47.70 1.98 42.64
CA ASP A 395 -47.62 0.92 41.64
C ASP A 395 -47.03 1.44 40.33
N SER A 396 -46.18 0.63 39.68
CA SER A 396 -45.44 1.00 38.46
C SER A 396 -44.45 2.16 38.62
N CYS A 397 -44.19 2.63 39.85
CA CYS A 397 -43.12 3.56 40.15
C CYS A 397 -41.97 2.86 40.89
N ARG A 398 -40.86 3.58 41.09
CA ARG A 398 -39.74 3.13 41.91
C ARG A 398 -39.05 4.32 42.57
N LEU A 399 -38.28 4.06 43.62
CA LEU A 399 -37.29 5.01 44.11
C LEU A 399 -35.94 4.66 43.49
N ASP A 400 -35.26 5.64 42.90
CA ASP A 400 -33.87 5.48 42.52
C ASP A 400 -32.98 6.15 43.57
N ILE A 401 -32.01 5.44 44.13
CA ILE A 401 -31.13 5.93 45.18
C ILE A 401 -29.68 5.80 44.73
N ARG A 402 -28.94 6.91 44.75
CA ARG A 402 -27.53 6.93 44.39
C ARG A 402 -26.65 6.90 45.64
N VAL A 403 -25.90 5.83 45.80
CA VAL A 403 -25.24 5.47 47.05
C VAL A 403 -23.72 5.56 46.96
N GLN A 404 -23.08 5.72 48.12
CA GLN A 404 -21.63 5.56 48.27
C GLN A 404 -21.34 4.12 48.67
N MET A 405 -20.50 3.43 47.90
CA MET A 405 -20.12 2.04 48.20
C MET A 405 -18.80 1.99 49.00
N PRO A 406 -18.65 1.04 49.94
CA PRO A 406 -17.42 0.81 50.67
C PRO A 406 -16.22 0.46 49.77
N GLU A 407 -15.01 0.79 50.20
CA GLU A 407 -13.76 0.49 49.47
C GLU A 407 -13.45 -1.00 49.29
N ASP A 408 -14.03 -1.83 50.16
CA ASP A 408 -13.96 -3.28 50.20
C ASP A 408 -15.21 -3.95 49.59
N SER A 409 -16.10 -3.17 48.95
CA SER A 409 -17.18 -3.72 48.12
C SER A 409 -16.62 -4.60 47.01
N LEU A 410 -17.43 -5.57 46.58
CA LEU A 410 -17.05 -6.58 45.59
C LEU A 410 -16.52 -5.93 44.30
N TRP A 411 -17.20 -4.89 43.82
CA TRP A 411 -16.78 -4.12 42.66
C TRP A 411 -15.41 -3.43 42.84
N ASN A 412 -15.21 -2.73 43.96
CA ASN A 412 -13.94 -2.03 44.23
C ASN A 412 -12.77 -3.00 44.37
N LEU A 413 -12.99 -4.19 44.96
CA LEU A 413 -11.98 -5.25 45.06
C LEU A 413 -11.63 -5.83 43.69
N ASN A 414 -12.63 -6.14 42.86
CA ASN A 414 -12.43 -6.64 41.50
C ASN A 414 -11.65 -5.65 40.65
N ARG A 415 -12.00 -4.36 40.71
CA ARG A 415 -11.27 -3.28 40.03
C ARG A 415 -9.82 -3.16 40.50
N LYS A 416 -9.58 -3.20 41.82
CA LYS A 416 -8.21 -3.18 42.39
C LYS A 416 -7.38 -4.40 41.93
N LYS A 417 -8.01 -5.58 41.78
CA LYS A 417 -7.36 -6.80 41.28
C LYS A 417 -6.99 -6.68 39.80
N LEU A 418 -7.93 -6.26 38.96
CA LEU A 418 -7.71 -6.04 37.51
C LEU A 418 -6.59 -5.01 37.27
N GLN A 419 -6.57 -3.91 38.02
CA GLN A 419 -5.51 -2.90 37.92
C GLN A 419 -4.11 -3.48 38.25
N LYS A 420 -4.02 -4.34 39.26
CA LYS A 420 -2.75 -5.01 39.62
C LYS A 420 -2.30 -6.00 38.53
N GLU A 421 -3.22 -6.79 37.98
CA GLU A 421 -2.93 -7.73 36.90
C GLU A 421 -2.43 -7.00 35.65
N MET A 422 -3.11 -5.92 35.25
CA MET A 422 -2.70 -5.08 34.11
C MET A 422 -1.34 -4.40 34.33
N ALA A 423 -1.07 -3.86 35.51
CA ALA A 423 0.23 -3.26 35.85
C ALA A 423 1.37 -4.29 35.81
N SER A 424 1.12 -5.53 36.23
CA SER A 424 2.12 -6.60 36.17
C SER A 424 2.43 -7.05 34.74
N SER A 425 1.44 -7.01 33.84
CA SER A 425 1.61 -7.38 32.43
C SER A 425 2.42 -6.34 31.62
N SER A 426 2.36 -5.05 31.98
CA SER A 426 3.16 -4.02 31.30
C SER A 426 4.66 -4.11 31.57
N ALA A 427 5.07 -4.70 32.69
CA ALA A 427 6.48 -4.90 33.03
C ALA A 427 7.17 -5.96 32.15
N PHE A 428 6.42 -6.87 31.55
CA PHE A 428 6.95 -7.92 30.67
C PHE A 428 7.12 -7.47 29.20
N GLY A 429 6.37 -6.46 28.75
CA GLY A 429 6.41 -5.97 27.36
C GLY A 429 7.65 -5.14 27.00
N HIS A 430 8.48 -4.75 27.97
CA HIS A 430 9.70 -3.96 27.77
C HIS A 430 10.98 -4.78 27.55
N LYS A 431 10.88 -6.12 27.42
CA LYS A 431 12.04 -7.04 27.31
C LYS A 431 12.17 -7.79 25.97
N LEU A 432 11.47 -7.38 24.92
CA LEU A 432 11.62 -7.97 23.58
C LEU A 432 11.98 -6.92 22.53
#